data_AF-A0A7W1MB25-F1
#
_entry.id   AF-A0A7W1MB25-F1
#
_cell.length_a   1.000
_cell.length_b   1.000
_cell.length_c   1.000
_cell.angle_alpha   90.00
_cell.angle_beta   90.00
_cell.angle_gamma   90.00
#
_symmetry.space_group_name_H-M   'P 1'
#
loop_
_entity.id
_entity.type
_entity.pdbx_description
1 polymer ?
#
loop_
_entity_poly.entity_id
_entity_poly.type
_entity_poly.pdbx_seq_one_letter_code
_entity_poly.pdbx_strand_id
1 'polypeptide(L)'
;MHTCFKIFISMLAAAWFSGCGQAKADKETDEKAIRNVVEAYQEAYNEQDAVKLSAQWAAEGAYINPVTGESAAGKEAIEKLFKEKFAQGKKGHLEIAINSIDFSNADEAIENGVMRVSIDDQPSRRMAYRAEYIKEKGKWFINAINEIELLEPSSNFEHLKNLAWLVGKWKDIDDNIEISFDNRWDKSKNFITQNFTMKIYGQNDLEGRQIIGWDPVKNIIRSWVFDSDGEFGEGTWEKVDKSWFATMHYTLSDGRQGTSKNIYTHIDDRKYTFASVEREIDGEILPNMDSVTVEKID
;
A
#
# COMPACT_ATOMS: atom_id res chain seq x y z
N MET A 1 -16.40 -23.47 -78.28
CA MET A 1 -17.50 -23.04 -77.38
C MET A 1 -16.86 -22.25 -76.24
N HIS A 2 -16.57 -20.96 -76.47
CA HIS A 2 -17.43 -19.79 -76.30
C HIS A 2 -17.67 -19.44 -74.83
N THR A 3 -16.91 -18.49 -74.25
CA THR A 3 -17.05 -17.02 -74.32
C THR A 3 -17.94 -16.48 -73.19
N CYS A 4 -17.29 -15.81 -72.22
CA CYS A 4 -17.63 -14.51 -71.63
C CYS A 4 -19.04 -14.27 -71.05
N PHE A 5 -19.11 -13.87 -69.77
CA PHE A 5 -20.12 -12.90 -69.34
C PHE A 5 -19.52 -11.85 -68.40
N LYS A 6 -19.68 -10.59 -68.82
CA LYS A 6 -19.23 -9.35 -68.21
C LYS A 6 -20.09 -9.02 -66.98
N ILE A 7 -19.49 -8.47 -65.94
CA ILE A 7 -20.17 -7.48 -65.09
C ILE A 7 -19.20 -6.31 -64.84
N PHE A 8 -19.52 -5.20 -65.50
CA PHE A 8 -19.08 -3.84 -65.21
C PHE A 8 -19.86 -3.37 -63.99
N ILE A 9 -19.20 -3.08 -62.86
CA ILE A 9 -19.79 -2.26 -61.78
C ILE A 9 -18.77 -1.18 -61.42
N SER A 10 -19.15 0.04 -61.80
CA SER A 10 -18.82 1.38 -61.35
C SER A 10 -17.73 1.56 -60.29
N MET A 11 -16.66 2.27 -60.68
CA MET A 11 -15.91 3.15 -59.78
C MET A 11 -16.77 4.38 -59.47
N LEU A 12 -17.11 4.62 -58.21
CA LEU A 12 -17.12 5.95 -57.58
C LEU A 12 -17.29 5.83 -56.05
N ALA A 13 -16.57 6.69 -55.32
CA ALA A 13 -16.68 7.06 -53.91
C ALA A 13 -15.58 6.53 -52.97
N ALA A 14 -14.47 7.28 -52.94
CA ALA A 14 -13.69 7.50 -51.74
C ALA A 14 -14.51 8.37 -50.77
N ALA A 15 -14.56 8.03 -49.47
CA ALA A 15 -14.35 8.99 -48.38
C ALA A 15 -14.34 8.32 -46.99
N TRP A 16 -13.15 8.39 -46.36
CA TRP A 16 -12.90 8.82 -44.98
C TRP A 16 -13.36 7.93 -43.82
N PHE A 17 -12.47 7.04 -43.40
CA PHE A 17 -12.37 6.54 -42.01
C PHE A 17 -10.92 6.56 -41.49
N SER A 18 -10.08 7.51 -41.97
CA SER A 18 -8.66 7.58 -41.60
C SER A 18 -8.35 8.36 -40.31
N GLY A 19 -9.30 9.15 -39.78
CA GLY A 19 -9.03 10.04 -38.65
C GLY A 19 -8.80 9.34 -37.30
N CYS A 20 -9.48 8.21 -37.06
CA CYS A 20 -9.40 7.51 -35.77
C CYS A 20 -8.08 6.73 -35.60
N GLY A 21 -7.51 6.23 -36.70
CA GLY A 21 -6.21 5.52 -36.68
C GLY A 21 -5.03 6.46 -36.51
N GLN A 22 -5.08 7.64 -37.12
CA GLN A 22 -4.00 8.64 -37.04
C GLN A 22 -3.90 9.26 -35.65
N ALA A 23 -5.03 9.69 -35.06
CA ALA A 23 -5.05 10.24 -33.71
C ALA A 23 -4.59 9.24 -32.63
N LYS A 24 -4.80 7.93 -32.83
CA LYS A 24 -4.30 6.89 -31.93
C LYS A 24 -2.79 6.68 -32.09
N ALA A 25 -2.29 6.60 -33.32
CA ALA A 25 -0.87 6.45 -33.61
C ALA A 25 -0.03 7.66 -33.13
N ASP A 26 -0.59 8.87 -33.23
CA ASP A 26 0.03 10.09 -32.73
C ASP A 26 0.15 10.05 -31.19
N LYS A 27 -0.89 9.58 -30.49
CA LYS A 27 -0.85 9.39 -29.03
C LYS A 27 0.17 8.35 -28.58
N GLU A 28 0.25 7.19 -29.23
CA GLU A 28 1.24 6.16 -28.89
C GLU A 28 2.68 6.66 -29.12
N THR A 29 2.87 7.45 -30.18
CA THR A 29 4.17 8.09 -30.49
C THR A 29 4.54 9.13 -29.44
N ASP A 30 3.59 9.96 -29.04
CA ASP A 30 3.79 10.99 -28.02
C ASP A 30 3.99 10.39 -26.62
N GLU A 31 3.28 9.32 -26.27
CA GLU A 31 3.47 8.61 -25.00
C GLU A 31 4.90 8.07 -24.92
N LYS A 32 5.38 7.43 -26.00
CA LYS A 32 6.76 6.97 -26.09
C LYS A 32 7.77 8.12 -25.97
N ALA A 33 7.49 9.26 -26.59
CA ALA A 33 8.36 10.43 -26.51
C ALA A 33 8.45 10.97 -25.08
N ILE A 34 7.34 11.05 -24.35
CA ILE A 34 7.31 11.45 -22.94
C ILE A 34 8.09 10.44 -22.07
N ARG A 35 7.90 9.14 -22.29
CA ARG A 35 8.68 8.10 -21.57
C ARG A 35 10.18 8.24 -21.78
N ASN A 36 10.63 8.60 -22.99
CA ASN A 36 12.04 8.88 -23.24
C ASN A 36 12.55 10.13 -22.50
N VAL A 37 11.71 11.16 -22.32
CA VAL A 37 12.05 12.34 -21.49
C VAL A 37 12.28 11.92 -20.04
N VAL A 38 11.42 11.03 -19.50
CA VAL A 38 11.56 10.47 -18.15
C VAL A 38 12.85 9.67 -18.00
N GLU A 39 13.14 8.78 -18.96
CA GLU A 39 14.39 7.99 -18.98
C GLU A 39 15.62 8.90 -18.99
N ALA A 40 15.64 9.92 -19.87
CA ALA A 40 16.74 10.87 -19.96
C ALA A 40 16.90 11.71 -18.67
N TYR A 41 15.80 12.10 -18.03
CA TYR A 41 15.83 12.79 -16.74
C TYR A 41 16.42 11.91 -15.64
N GLN A 42 15.98 10.64 -15.57
CA GLN A 42 16.47 9.66 -14.61
C GLN A 42 17.98 9.39 -14.79
N GLU A 43 18.42 9.16 -16.02
CA GLU A 43 19.83 8.97 -16.36
C GLU A 43 20.66 10.19 -15.96
N ALA A 44 20.22 11.39 -16.33
CA ALA A 44 20.92 12.63 -15.98
C ALA A 44 21.04 12.84 -14.46
N TYR A 45 19.99 12.53 -13.69
CA TYR A 45 20.05 12.57 -12.23
C TYR A 45 21.08 11.58 -11.68
N ASN A 46 21.06 10.33 -12.15
CA ASN A 46 21.95 9.26 -11.72
C ASN A 46 23.43 9.51 -12.11
N GLU A 47 23.66 10.23 -13.19
CA GLU A 47 24.96 10.72 -13.62
C GLU A 47 25.39 12.02 -12.89
N GLN A 48 24.49 12.64 -12.12
CA GLN A 48 24.66 13.97 -11.52
C GLN A 48 24.95 15.06 -12.57
N ASP A 49 24.40 14.91 -13.78
CA ASP A 49 24.55 15.85 -14.89
C ASP A 49 23.36 16.83 -14.91
N ALA A 50 23.53 17.94 -14.20
CA ALA A 50 22.51 18.98 -14.12
C ALA A 50 22.19 19.64 -15.47
N VAL A 51 23.12 19.61 -16.45
CA VAL A 51 22.91 20.20 -17.78
C VAL A 51 22.02 19.28 -18.61
N LYS A 52 22.27 17.96 -18.60
CA LYS A 52 21.38 16.98 -19.25
C LYS A 52 20.00 16.93 -18.58
N LEU A 53 19.96 17.11 -17.26
CA LEU A 53 18.71 17.13 -16.50
C LEU A 53 17.88 18.36 -16.87
N SER A 54 18.47 19.55 -16.82
CA SER A 54 17.77 20.80 -17.19
C SER A 54 17.35 20.80 -18.67
N ALA A 55 18.04 20.05 -19.54
CA ALA A 55 17.67 19.92 -20.94
C ALA A 55 16.29 19.29 -21.19
N GLN A 56 15.73 18.57 -20.21
CA GLN A 56 14.39 17.99 -20.29
C GLN A 56 13.27 19.00 -19.97
N TRP A 57 13.62 20.18 -19.45
CA TRP A 57 12.66 21.20 -19.05
C TRP A 57 12.36 22.19 -20.18
N ALA A 58 11.14 22.71 -20.18
CA ALA A 58 10.75 23.85 -20.99
C ALA A 58 11.53 25.08 -20.55
N ALA A 59 11.68 26.07 -21.44
CA ALA A 59 12.44 27.28 -21.13
C ALA A 59 11.94 27.98 -19.85
N GLU A 60 10.61 28.05 -19.69
CA GLU A 60 9.91 28.66 -18.55
C GLU A 60 9.41 27.64 -17.52
N GLY A 61 9.92 26.40 -17.55
CA GLY A 61 9.45 25.34 -16.65
C GLY A 61 9.73 25.63 -15.17
N ALA A 62 8.94 25.03 -14.28
CA ALA A 62 9.01 25.27 -12.84
C ALA A 62 9.17 23.99 -12.02
N TYR A 63 10.25 23.93 -11.23
CA TYR A 63 10.46 22.90 -10.20
C TYR A 63 9.94 23.39 -8.86
N ILE A 64 9.13 22.58 -8.18
CA ILE A 64 8.64 22.87 -6.82
C ILE A 64 8.72 21.61 -5.97
N ASN A 65 9.52 21.66 -4.90
CA ASN A 65 9.53 20.65 -3.85
C ASN A 65 8.80 21.21 -2.61
N PRO A 66 7.56 20.79 -2.33
CA PRO A 66 6.81 21.34 -1.21
C PRO A 66 7.29 20.86 0.16
N VAL A 67 8.13 19.82 0.23
CA VAL A 67 8.68 19.29 1.48
C VAL A 67 9.85 20.13 1.97
N THR A 68 10.78 20.46 1.06
CA THR A 68 11.93 21.31 1.38
C THR A 68 11.64 22.80 1.20
N GLY A 69 10.57 23.13 0.47
CA GLY A 69 10.29 24.49 0.02
C GLY A 69 11.20 24.97 -1.12
N GLU A 70 12.04 24.09 -1.68
CA GLU A 70 12.90 24.43 -2.81
C GLU A 70 12.05 24.67 -4.07
N SER A 71 12.34 25.76 -4.77
CA SER A 71 11.69 26.06 -6.04
C SER A 71 12.67 26.71 -7.01
N ALA A 72 12.55 26.41 -8.29
CA ALA A 72 13.29 27.07 -9.36
C ALA A 72 12.37 27.26 -10.57
N ALA A 73 12.40 28.47 -11.14
CA ALA A 73 11.64 28.83 -12.33
C ALA A 73 12.59 29.17 -13.48
N GLY A 74 12.36 28.54 -14.63
CA GLY A 74 13.21 28.62 -15.81
C GLY A 74 14.33 27.58 -15.81
N LYS A 75 14.67 27.13 -17.01
CA LYS A 75 15.65 26.06 -17.24
C LYS A 75 17.02 26.35 -16.62
N GLU A 76 17.50 27.59 -16.70
CA GLU A 76 18.80 27.99 -16.14
C GLU A 76 18.80 27.95 -14.60
N ALA A 77 17.70 28.33 -13.97
CA ALA A 77 17.56 28.27 -12.51
C ALA A 77 17.50 26.81 -12.02
N ILE A 78 16.80 25.95 -12.77
CA ILE A 78 16.71 24.51 -12.49
C ILE A 78 18.09 23.87 -12.62
N GLU A 79 18.85 24.18 -13.69
CA GLU A 79 20.22 23.72 -13.84
C GLU A 79 21.09 24.12 -12.64
N LYS A 80 21.03 25.39 -12.22
CA LYS A 80 21.78 25.87 -11.08
C LYS A 80 21.40 25.14 -9.78
N LEU A 81 20.10 24.97 -9.52
CA LEU A 81 19.60 24.23 -8.35
C LEU A 81 20.17 22.82 -8.30
N PHE A 82 20.08 22.06 -9.40
CA PHE A 82 20.59 20.70 -9.43
C PHE A 82 22.12 20.62 -9.37
N LYS A 83 22.86 21.58 -9.94
CA LYS A 83 24.32 21.70 -9.75
C LYS A 83 24.68 21.82 -8.28
N GLU A 84 23.99 22.69 -7.55
CA GLU A 84 24.23 22.89 -6.11
C GLU A 84 23.87 21.62 -5.30
N LYS A 85 22.74 20.99 -5.61
CA LYS A 85 22.31 19.74 -4.95
C LYS A 85 23.31 18.59 -5.19
N PHE A 86 23.80 18.43 -6.41
CA PHE A 86 24.77 17.39 -6.74
C PHE A 86 26.15 17.65 -6.12
N ALA A 87 26.53 18.92 -5.92
CA ALA A 87 27.79 19.28 -5.26
C ALA A 87 27.76 19.10 -3.73
N GLN A 88 26.61 19.29 -3.09
CA GLN A 88 26.46 19.26 -1.63
C GLN A 88 25.98 17.90 -1.08
N GLY A 89 25.29 17.10 -1.90
CA GLY A 89 24.67 15.85 -1.49
C GLY A 89 25.55 14.61 -1.69
N LYS A 90 25.29 13.56 -0.88
CA LYS A 90 25.68 12.21 -1.27
C LYS A 90 24.99 11.84 -2.58
N LYS A 91 25.67 11.06 -3.43
CA LYS A 91 25.09 10.57 -4.68
C LYS A 91 23.87 9.69 -4.38
N GLY A 92 22.71 10.12 -4.87
CA GLY A 92 21.48 9.35 -4.83
C GLY A 92 21.25 8.60 -6.14
N HIS A 93 20.61 7.44 -6.05
CA HIS A 93 20.06 6.71 -7.19
C HIS A 93 18.56 7.00 -7.29
N LEU A 94 18.13 7.55 -8.42
CA LEU A 94 16.75 7.82 -8.77
C LEU A 94 16.21 6.69 -9.66
N GLU A 95 15.06 6.16 -9.25
CA GLU A 95 14.21 5.27 -10.03
C GLU A 95 12.84 5.91 -10.18
N ILE A 96 12.28 5.90 -11.39
CA ILE A 96 10.97 6.48 -11.70
C ILE A 96 10.05 5.38 -12.24
N ALA A 97 8.89 5.22 -11.60
CA ALA A 97 7.83 4.33 -12.03
C ALA A 97 6.61 5.14 -12.49
N ILE A 98 6.40 5.16 -13.81
CA ILE A 98 5.26 5.82 -14.45
C ILE A 98 3.99 5.03 -14.16
N ASN A 99 2.96 5.69 -13.61
CA ASN A 99 1.64 5.10 -13.38
C ASN A 99 0.66 5.40 -14.53
N SER A 100 0.56 6.65 -14.97
CA SER A 100 -0.25 7.05 -16.11
C SER A 100 0.36 8.23 -16.87
N ILE A 101 0.04 8.33 -18.16
CA ILE A 101 0.27 9.50 -19.00
C ILE A 101 -1.06 9.83 -19.68
N ASP A 102 -1.58 11.00 -19.36
CA ASP A 102 -2.90 11.47 -19.79
C ASP A 102 -2.74 12.75 -20.64
N PHE A 103 -3.15 12.69 -21.91
CA PHE A 103 -3.09 13.84 -22.82
C PHE A 103 -4.27 14.78 -22.57
N SER A 104 -3.98 16.02 -22.14
CA SER A 104 -5.00 17.06 -21.95
C SER A 104 -5.44 17.65 -23.29
N ASN A 105 -4.50 17.80 -24.22
CA ASN A 105 -4.73 18.14 -25.63
C ASN A 105 -3.54 17.62 -26.48
N ALA A 106 -3.37 18.11 -27.70
CA ALA A 106 -2.31 17.66 -28.61
C ALA A 106 -0.89 18.09 -28.17
N ASP A 107 -0.78 19.14 -27.36
CA ASP A 107 0.47 19.77 -26.97
C ASP A 107 0.70 19.77 -25.44
N GLU A 108 -0.23 19.21 -24.66
CA GLU A 108 -0.13 19.13 -23.20
C GLU A 108 -0.46 17.73 -22.70
N ALA A 109 0.35 17.23 -21.78
CA ALA A 109 0.16 15.94 -21.13
C ALA A 109 0.48 16.02 -19.63
N ILE A 110 -0.13 15.12 -18.87
CA ILE A 110 0.09 14.96 -17.44
C ILE A 110 0.57 13.54 -17.20
N GLU A 111 1.70 13.41 -16.52
CA GLU A 111 2.20 12.14 -16.00
C GLU A 111 1.99 12.07 -14.50
N ASN A 112 1.46 10.94 -14.03
CA ASN A 112 1.45 10.61 -12.61
C ASN A 112 2.36 9.40 -12.38
N GLY A 113 3.17 9.45 -11.33
CA GLY A 113 4.07 8.34 -11.01
C GLY A 113 4.59 8.38 -9.58
N VAL A 114 5.48 7.44 -9.30
CA VAL A 114 6.22 7.38 -8.04
C VAL A 114 7.71 7.34 -8.37
N MET A 115 8.47 8.20 -7.72
CA MET A 115 9.92 8.13 -7.74
C MET A 115 10.47 7.60 -6.41
N ARG A 116 11.61 6.91 -6.50
CA ARG A 116 12.38 6.42 -5.36
C ARG A 116 13.78 6.99 -5.44
N VAL A 117 14.24 7.60 -4.35
CA VAL A 117 15.62 8.07 -4.20
C VAL A 117 16.30 7.26 -3.12
N SER A 118 17.32 6.50 -3.50
CA SER A 118 18.15 5.69 -2.60
C SER A 118 19.51 6.35 -2.43
N ILE A 119 19.97 6.54 -1.20
CA ILE A 119 21.30 7.07 -0.88
C ILE A 119 21.98 6.05 0.04
N ASP A 120 23.26 5.77 -0.21
CA ASP A 120 24.02 4.84 0.62
C ASP A 120 23.99 5.25 2.11
N ASP A 121 23.72 4.26 2.96
CA ASP A 121 23.55 4.37 4.41
C ASP A 121 22.39 5.27 4.88
N GLN A 122 21.39 5.52 4.01
CA GLN A 122 20.16 6.24 4.38
C GLN A 122 18.91 5.46 3.97
N PRO A 123 17.79 5.60 4.70
CA PRO A 123 16.50 5.06 4.27
C PRO A 123 16.12 5.61 2.88
N SER A 124 15.65 4.74 1.99
CA SER A 124 15.15 5.17 0.68
C SER A 124 13.94 6.08 0.87
N ARG A 125 13.90 7.20 0.15
CA ARG A 125 12.74 8.09 0.13
C ARG A 125 11.88 7.79 -1.08
N ARG A 126 10.57 7.91 -0.93
CA ARG A 126 9.61 7.75 -2.01
C ARG A 126 8.78 9.01 -2.12
N MET A 127 8.50 9.41 -3.35
CA MET A 127 7.67 10.58 -3.62
C MET A 127 6.66 10.20 -4.70
N ALA A 128 5.38 10.46 -4.45
CA ALA A 128 4.40 10.55 -5.53
C ALA A 128 4.64 11.86 -6.24
N TYR A 129 4.56 11.88 -7.56
CA TYR A 129 4.70 13.11 -8.33
C TYR A 129 3.63 13.22 -9.42
N ARG A 130 3.37 14.48 -9.79
CA ARG A 130 2.63 14.86 -10.97
C ARG A 130 3.53 15.77 -11.82
N ALA A 131 3.86 15.32 -13.03
CA ALA A 131 4.62 16.09 -13.99
C ALA A 131 3.68 16.58 -15.12
N GLU A 132 3.75 17.88 -15.42
CA GLU A 132 3.06 18.48 -16.55
C GLU A 132 4.05 18.65 -17.69
N TYR A 133 3.63 18.32 -18.90
CA TYR A 133 4.44 18.41 -20.12
C TYR A 133 3.81 19.38 -21.11
N ILE A 134 4.68 20.08 -21.83
CA ILE A 134 4.32 20.90 -22.98
C ILE A 134 5.11 20.47 -24.22
N LYS A 135 4.46 20.48 -25.38
CA LYS A 135 5.06 20.17 -26.67
C LYS A 135 5.45 21.46 -27.40
N GLU A 136 6.74 21.66 -27.61
CA GLU A 136 7.27 22.81 -28.34
C GLU A 136 8.01 22.35 -29.58
N LYS A 137 7.59 22.85 -30.76
CA LYS A 137 8.21 22.51 -32.06
C LYS A 137 8.34 20.99 -32.28
N GLY A 138 7.34 20.23 -31.83
CA GLY A 138 7.26 18.78 -31.96
C GLY A 138 8.08 17.97 -30.93
N LYS A 139 8.65 18.61 -29.90
CA LYS A 139 9.37 17.94 -28.80
C LYS A 139 8.68 18.19 -27.47
N TRP A 140 8.61 17.17 -26.64
CA TRP A 140 8.03 17.25 -25.30
C TRP A 140 9.06 17.71 -24.28
N PHE A 141 8.62 18.57 -23.37
CA PHE A 141 9.42 19.08 -22.27
C PHE A 141 8.61 19.10 -20.99
N ILE A 142 9.30 18.92 -19.87
CA ILE A 142 8.73 19.08 -18.53
C ILE A 142 8.44 20.57 -18.31
N ASN A 143 7.19 20.90 -18.06
CA ASN A 143 6.73 22.26 -17.76
C ASN A 143 6.66 22.47 -16.24
N ALA A 144 6.16 21.50 -15.49
CA ALA A 144 6.09 21.60 -14.04
C ALA A 144 6.20 20.21 -13.39
N ILE A 145 6.80 20.15 -12.20
CA ILE A 145 6.74 18.96 -11.34
C ILE A 145 6.24 19.40 -9.96
N ASN A 146 5.26 18.65 -9.45
CA ASN A 146 4.84 18.70 -8.06
C ASN A 146 5.06 17.34 -7.41
N GLU A 147 5.58 17.32 -6.19
CA GLU A 147 6.01 16.11 -5.49
C GLU A 147 5.37 16.06 -4.10
N ILE A 148 4.98 14.87 -3.65
CA ILE A 148 4.52 14.63 -2.28
C ILE A 148 5.35 13.49 -1.72
N GLU A 149 6.08 13.73 -0.63
CA GLU A 149 6.83 12.66 0.05
C GLU A 149 5.88 11.64 0.67
N LEU A 150 6.12 10.38 0.33
CA LEU A 150 5.43 9.22 0.88
C LEU A 150 6.26 8.72 2.05
N LEU A 151 5.90 9.15 3.26
CA LEU A 151 6.49 8.61 4.47
C LEU A 151 6.09 7.14 4.61
N GLU A 152 7.09 6.25 4.65
CA GLU A 152 6.82 4.88 5.09
C GLU A 152 6.62 4.91 6.61
N PRO A 153 5.45 4.49 7.12
CA PRO A 153 5.24 4.46 8.55
C PRO A 153 6.27 3.51 9.18
N SER A 154 6.88 3.93 10.28
CA SER A 154 7.75 3.06 11.07
C SER A 154 7.00 1.78 11.42
N SER A 155 7.69 0.65 11.30
CA SER A 155 7.13 -0.64 11.70
C SER A 155 7.44 -0.89 13.17
N ASN A 156 6.41 -1.25 13.94
CA ASN A 156 6.52 -1.77 15.31
C ASN A 156 6.70 -3.30 15.33
N PHE A 157 7.05 -3.90 14.18
CA PHE A 157 7.20 -5.35 14.03
C PHE A 157 8.11 -5.97 15.10
N GLU A 158 9.21 -5.30 15.46
CA GLU A 158 10.13 -5.81 16.48
C GLU A 158 9.47 -6.05 17.85
N HIS A 159 8.44 -5.27 18.20
CA HIS A 159 7.66 -5.44 19.42
C HIS A 159 6.64 -6.58 19.32
N LEU A 160 6.16 -6.89 18.11
CA LEU A 160 5.13 -7.89 17.85
C LEU A 160 5.68 -9.22 17.31
N LYS A 161 6.95 -9.31 16.93
CA LYS A 161 7.52 -10.49 16.25
C LYS A 161 7.38 -11.79 17.03
N ASN A 162 7.33 -11.72 18.36
CA ASN A 162 7.12 -12.87 19.24
C ASN A 162 5.68 -13.41 19.22
N LEU A 163 4.75 -12.73 18.53
CA LEU A 163 3.39 -13.16 18.21
C LEU A 163 3.25 -13.57 16.73
N ALA A 164 4.34 -13.58 15.94
CA ALA A 164 4.27 -13.92 14.51
C ALA A 164 3.72 -15.33 14.25
N TRP A 165 3.85 -16.23 15.21
CA TRP A 165 3.28 -17.58 15.15
C TRP A 165 1.75 -17.57 15.12
N LEU A 166 1.06 -16.50 15.57
CA LEU A 166 -0.39 -16.37 15.41
C LEU A 166 -0.80 -16.15 13.95
N VAL A 167 0.11 -15.72 13.06
CA VAL A 167 -0.23 -15.39 11.68
C VAL A 167 -0.49 -16.65 10.85
N GLY A 168 -1.58 -16.63 10.11
CA GLY A 168 -2.11 -17.74 9.32
C GLY A 168 -3.59 -17.97 9.57
N LYS A 169 -4.11 -19.03 8.96
CA LYS A 169 -5.47 -19.49 9.19
C LYS A 169 -5.48 -20.59 10.22
N TRP A 170 -6.44 -20.53 11.14
CA TRP A 170 -6.51 -21.44 12.28
C TRP A 170 -7.93 -21.92 12.49
N LYS A 171 -8.08 -23.07 13.16
CA LYS A 171 -9.37 -23.65 13.47
C LYS A 171 -9.35 -24.37 14.81
N ASP A 172 -10.45 -24.25 15.53
CA ASP A 172 -10.79 -25.08 16.67
C ASP A 172 -12.12 -25.78 16.35
N ILE A 173 -12.18 -27.09 16.59
CA ILE A 173 -13.35 -27.91 16.28
C ILE A 173 -13.64 -28.81 17.47
N ASP A 174 -14.86 -28.67 17.98
CA ASP A 174 -15.50 -29.60 18.90
C ASP A 174 -16.79 -30.14 18.27
N ASP A 175 -17.47 -31.08 18.93
CA ASP A 175 -18.63 -31.81 18.39
C ASP A 175 -19.75 -30.89 17.87
N ASN A 176 -19.94 -29.72 18.49
CA ASN A 176 -21.02 -28.80 18.17
C ASN A 176 -20.57 -27.37 17.83
N ILE A 177 -19.28 -27.05 18.01
CA ILE A 177 -18.75 -25.70 17.83
C ILE A 177 -17.53 -25.75 16.91
N GLU A 178 -17.55 -24.89 15.90
CA GLU A 178 -16.42 -24.67 15.01
C GLU A 178 -16.04 -23.19 15.06
N ILE A 179 -14.79 -22.89 15.41
CA ILE A 179 -14.24 -21.54 15.37
C ILE A 179 -13.14 -21.50 14.33
N SER A 180 -13.19 -20.53 13.42
CA SER A 180 -12.15 -20.30 12.42
C SER A 180 -11.56 -18.91 12.58
N PHE A 181 -10.24 -18.78 12.38
CA PHE A 181 -9.51 -17.52 12.47
C PHE A 181 -8.69 -17.28 11.20
N ASP A 182 -8.63 -16.04 10.73
CA ASP A 182 -7.70 -15.57 9.69
C ASP A 182 -6.90 -14.39 10.23
N ASN A 183 -5.64 -14.67 10.59
CA ASN A 183 -4.72 -13.74 11.22
C ASN A 183 -3.68 -13.30 10.21
N ARG A 184 -3.57 -12.00 9.98
CA ARG A 184 -2.61 -11.40 9.04
C ARG A 184 -1.92 -10.18 9.64
N TRP A 185 -0.71 -9.92 9.18
CA TRP A 185 -0.10 -8.60 9.36
C TRP A 185 -0.88 -7.56 8.56
N ASP A 186 -0.99 -6.35 9.11
CA ASP A 186 -1.33 -5.18 8.30
C ASP A 186 -0.19 -4.81 7.34
N LYS A 187 -0.44 -3.83 6.46
CA LYS A 187 0.49 -3.44 5.39
C LYS A 187 1.92 -3.17 5.89
N SER A 188 2.06 -2.59 7.08
CA SER A 188 3.35 -2.16 7.64
C SER A 188 3.80 -2.98 8.84
N LYS A 189 3.13 -4.12 9.12
CA LYS A 189 3.40 -4.99 10.28
C LYS A 189 3.38 -4.26 11.63
N ASN A 190 2.56 -3.22 11.73
CA ASN A 190 2.25 -2.51 12.95
C ASN A 190 1.15 -3.19 13.76
N PHE A 191 0.34 -4.01 13.11
CA PHE A 191 -0.77 -4.73 13.73
C PHE A 191 -0.87 -6.17 13.21
N ILE A 192 -1.29 -7.08 14.09
CA ILE A 192 -1.87 -8.36 13.69
C ILE A 192 -3.39 -8.15 13.68
N THR A 193 -4.01 -8.30 12.51
CA THR A 193 -5.47 -8.28 12.37
C THR A 193 -5.98 -9.71 12.27
N GLN A 194 -6.89 -10.08 13.15
CA GLN A 194 -7.59 -11.34 13.18
C GLN A 194 -9.05 -11.11 12.80
N ASN A 195 -9.56 -11.90 11.87
CA ASN A 195 -11.01 -12.10 11.72
C ASN A 195 -11.35 -13.50 12.23
N PHE A 196 -12.49 -13.65 12.89
CA PHE A 196 -12.95 -14.95 13.36
C PHE A 196 -14.42 -15.17 13.09
N THR A 197 -14.81 -16.43 12.97
CA THR A 197 -16.20 -16.87 12.81
C THR A 197 -16.43 -18.06 13.71
N MET A 198 -17.58 -18.09 14.40
CA MET A 198 -18.03 -19.21 15.20
C MET A 198 -19.31 -19.79 14.59
N LYS A 199 -19.33 -21.11 14.45
CA LYS A 199 -20.51 -21.87 14.07
C LYS A 199 -20.94 -22.75 15.22
N ILE A 200 -22.21 -22.69 15.61
CA ILE A 200 -22.79 -23.61 16.59
C ILE A 200 -23.82 -24.46 15.86
N TYR A 201 -23.75 -25.78 16.03
CA TYR A 201 -24.58 -26.75 15.30
C TYR A 201 -24.58 -26.54 13.77
N GLY A 202 -23.46 -26.07 13.22
CA GLY A 202 -23.26 -25.81 11.80
C GLY A 202 -23.89 -24.51 11.27
N GLN A 203 -24.54 -23.69 12.10
CA GLN A 203 -25.06 -22.38 11.71
C GLN A 203 -24.03 -21.29 12.03
N ASN A 204 -23.89 -20.31 11.13
CA ASN A 204 -23.02 -19.16 11.37
C ASN A 204 -23.68 -18.27 12.41
N ASP A 205 -23.17 -18.32 13.64
CA ASP A 205 -23.81 -17.67 14.78
C ASP A 205 -23.10 -16.40 15.20
N LEU A 206 -21.77 -16.32 15.02
CA LEU A 206 -21.00 -15.13 15.40
C LEU A 206 -19.86 -14.88 14.41
N GLU A 207 -19.64 -13.61 14.08
CA GLU A 207 -18.42 -13.14 13.43
C GLU A 207 -17.78 -12.04 14.26
N GLY A 208 -16.46 -11.92 14.19
CA GLY A 208 -15.77 -10.88 14.91
C GLY A 208 -14.37 -10.61 14.40
N ARG A 209 -13.76 -9.58 14.98
CA ARG A 209 -12.47 -9.06 14.58
C ARG A 209 -11.67 -8.66 15.80
N GLN A 210 -10.38 -8.96 15.77
CA GLN A 210 -9.43 -8.51 16.78
C GLN A 210 -8.24 -7.81 16.11
N ILE A 211 -7.76 -6.74 16.71
CA ILE A 211 -6.56 -6.01 16.32
C ILE A 211 -5.59 -6.07 17.49
N ILE A 212 -4.35 -6.52 17.26
CA ILE A 212 -3.27 -6.56 18.24
C ILE A 212 -2.16 -5.60 17.79
N GLY A 213 -1.72 -4.70 18.66
CA GLY A 213 -0.74 -3.67 18.34
C GLY A 213 0.16 -3.30 19.51
N TRP A 214 1.24 -2.56 19.22
CA TRP A 214 2.15 -2.01 20.22
C TRP A 214 1.72 -0.61 20.64
N ASP A 215 1.62 -0.36 21.95
CA ASP A 215 1.43 0.97 22.54
C ASP A 215 2.80 1.52 22.97
N PRO A 216 3.41 2.46 22.22
CA PRO A 216 4.74 2.99 22.52
C PRO A 216 4.76 3.93 23.73
N VAL A 217 3.61 4.45 24.17
CA VAL A 217 3.53 5.30 25.37
C VAL A 217 3.58 4.45 26.62
N LYS A 218 2.84 3.33 26.63
CA LYS A 218 2.77 2.40 27.76
C LYS A 218 3.84 1.31 27.72
N ASN A 219 4.55 1.17 26.60
CA ASN A 219 5.47 0.07 26.33
C ASN A 219 4.83 -1.31 26.55
N ILE A 220 3.63 -1.50 26.02
CA ILE A 220 2.87 -2.75 26.16
C ILE A 220 2.16 -3.12 24.86
N ILE A 221 1.92 -4.41 24.65
CA ILE A 221 1.03 -4.87 23.59
C ILE A 221 -0.41 -4.71 24.06
N ARG A 222 -1.25 -4.13 23.21
CA ARG A 222 -2.69 -3.97 23.43
C ARG A 222 -3.47 -4.69 22.34
N SER A 223 -4.72 -5.00 22.65
CA SER A 223 -5.66 -5.49 21.65
C SER A 223 -7.03 -4.84 21.78
N TRP A 224 -7.80 -4.91 20.71
CA TRP A 224 -9.21 -4.57 20.67
C TRP A 224 -9.96 -5.67 19.94
N VAL A 225 -11.12 -6.04 20.44
CA VAL A 225 -11.98 -7.08 19.86
C VAL A 225 -13.39 -6.54 19.70
N PHE A 226 -14.07 -6.98 18.65
CA PHE A 226 -15.43 -6.59 18.28
C PHE A 226 -16.13 -7.79 17.66
N ASP A 227 -17.41 -7.98 17.92
CA ASP A 227 -18.21 -9.02 17.26
C ASP A 227 -19.53 -8.50 16.67
N SER A 228 -20.25 -9.38 15.98
CA SER A 228 -21.51 -9.09 15.29
C SER A 228 -22.70 -8.89 16.22
N ASP A 229 -22.61 -9.31 17.47
CA ASP A 229 -23.66 -9.11 18.47
C ASP A 229 -23.59 -7.71 19.09
N GLY A 230 -22.50 -6.97 18.82
CA GLY A 230 -22.28 -5.62 19.30
C GLY A 230 -21.45 -5.57 20.57
N GLU A 231 -20.82 -6.67 20.97
CA GLU A 231 -19.80 -6.66 22.01
C GLU A 231 -18.50 -6.05 21.47
N PHE A 232 -17.80 -5.32 22.34
CA PHE A 232 -16.44 -4.90 22.09
C PHE A 232 -15.62 -4.94 23.37
N GLY A 233 -14.31 -5.09 23.22
CA GLY A 233 -13.41 -5.12 24.35
C GLY A 233 -12.01 -4.66 24.02
N GLU A 234 -11.23 -4.42 25.06
CA GLU A 234 -9.81 -4.09 24.97
C GLU A 234 -8.97 -4.99 25.88
N GLY A 235 -7.72 -5.22 25.48
CA GLY A 235 -6.80 -6.11 26.16
C GLY A 235 -5.42 -5.53 26.35
N THR A 236 -4.73 -5.99 27.40
CA THR A 236 -3.29 -5.78 27.60
C THR A 236 -2.59 -7.12 27.68
N TRP A 237 -1.43 -7.22 27.03
CA TRP A 237 -0.74 -8.50 26.83
C TRP A 237 0.60 -8.54 27.55
N GLU A 238 0.84 -9.64 28.24
CA GLU A 238 2.11 -9.96 28.89
C GLU A 238 2.62 -11.33 28.43
N LYS A 239 3.93 -11.47 28.29
CA LYS A 239 4.57 -12.76 27.98
C LYS A 239 5.15 -13.35 29.25
N VAL A 240 4.80 -14.59 29.55
CA VAL A 240 5.44 -15.39 30.61
C VAL A 240 5.84 -16.73 30.00
N ASP A 241 7.14 -17.01 30.00
CA ASP A 241 7.75 -18.17 29.34
C ASP A 241 7.32 -18.32 27.86
N LYS A 242 6.53 -19.36 27.55
CA LYS A 242 6.00 -19.66 26.22
C LYS A 242 4.55 -19.20 26.01
N SER A 243 3.96 -18.60 27.04
CA SER A 243 2.55 -18.21 27.06
C SER A 243 2.40 -16.70 27.01
N TRP A 244 1.33 -16.27 26.38
CA TRP A 244 0.88 -14.90 26.31
C TRP A 244 -0.43 -14.78 27.05
N PHE A 245 -0.51 -13.85 27.97
CA PHE A 245 -1.70 -13.59 28.76
C PHE A 245 -2.27 -12.25 28.31
N ALA A 246 -3.52 -12.26 27.85
CA ALA A 246 -4.27 -11.07 27.51
C ALA A 246 -5.32 -10.85 28.60
N THR A 247 -5.15 -9.78 29.39
CA THR A 247 -6.15 -9.35 30.36
C THR A 247 -7.13 -8.43 29.64
N MET A 248 -8.40 -8.84 29.60
CA MET A 248 -9.43 -8.27 28.74
C MET A 248 -10.54 -7.61 29.56
N HIS A 249 -11.05 -6.50 29.04
CA HIS A 249 -12.25 -5.81 29.51
C HIS A 249 -13.24 -5.66 28.36
N TYR A 250 -14.49 -6.00 28.59
CA TYR A 250 -15.55 -6.07 27.58
C TYR A 250 -16.74 -5.20 27.97
N THR A 251 -17.39 -4.62 26.98
CA THR A 251 -18.75 -4.10 27.07
C THR A 251 -19.63 -4.97 26.18
N LEU A 252 -20.56 -5.69 26.81
CA LEU A 252 -21.53 -6.54 26.12
C LEU A 252 -22.59 -5.68 25.42
N SER A 253 -23.33 -6.28 24.49
CA SER A 253 -24.36 -5.60 23.69
C SER A 253 -25.52 -5.03 24.52
N ASP A 254 -25.76 -5.57 25.72
CA ASP A 254 -26.74 -5.08 26.70
C ASP A 254 -26.16 -4.02 27.67
N GLY A 255 -24.89 -3.65 27.51
CA GLY A 255 -24.18 -2.65 28.31
C GLY A 255 -23.47 -3.20 29.56
N ARG A 256 -23.65 -4.49 29.89
CA ARG A 256 -22.95 -5.13 31.01
C ARG A 256 -21.44 -5.15 30.77
N GLN A 257 -20.68 -5.15 31.87
CA GLN A 257 -19.23 -5.14 31.82
C GLN A 257 -18.69 -6.53 32.11
N GLY A 258 -17.77 -7.00 31.27
CA GLY A 258 -17.12 -8.29 31.43
C GLY A 258 -15.61 -8.19 31.57
N THR A 259 -14.98 -9.17 32.20
CA THR A 259 -13.53 -9.34 32.22
C THR A 259 -13.12 -10.78 31.97
N SER A 260 -11.90 -10.98 31.45
CA SER A 260 -11.28 -12.31 31.38
C SER A 260 -9.76 -12.20 31.32
N LYS A 261 -9.08 -13.31 31.64
CA LYS A 261 -7.66 -13.52 31.33
C LYS A 261 -7.54 -14.64 30.29
N ASN A 262 -7.26 -14.25 29.06
CA ASN A 262 -7.07 -15.17 27.95
C ASN A 262 -5.61 -15.61 27.88
N ILE A 263 -5.37 -16.92 27.74
CA ILE A 263 -4.04 -17.52 27.78
C ILE A 263 -3.78 -18.21 26.45
N TYR A 264 -2.77 -17.75 25.73
CA TYR A 264 -2.33 -18.32 24.48
C TYR A 264 -0.97 -18.97 24.67
N THR A 265 -0.85 -20.27 24.44
CA THR A 265 0.42 -20.99 24.61
C THR A 265 0.89 -21.57 23.28
N HIS A 266 2.00 -21.05 22.78
CA HIS A 266 2.61 -21.58 21.56
C HIS A 266 3.11 -23.01 21.79
N ILE A 267 2.74 -23.94 20.90
CA ILE A 267 3.27 -25.31 20.89
C ILE A 267 4.29 -25.43 19.76
N ASP A 268 3.84 -25.22 18.52
CA ASP A 268 4.65 -25.30 17.30
C ASP A 268 3.99 -24.53 16.14
N ASP A 269 4.59 -24.58 14.94
CA ASP A 269 4.12 -23.86 13.76
C ASP A 269 2.71 -24.26 13.28
N ARG A 270 2.15 -25.36 13.79
CA ARG A 270 0.85 -25.92 13.42
C ARG A 270 -0.15 -25.87 14.57
N LYS A 271 0.28 -25.62 15.81
CA LYS A 271 -0.59 -25.71 17.00
C LYS A 271 -0.27 -24.66 18.06
N TYR A 272 -1.32 -24.17 18.70
CA TYR A 272 -1.23 -23.47 19.98
C TYR A 272 -2.41 -23.86 20.86
N THR A 273 -2.33 -23.62 22.17
CA THR A 273 -3.51 -23.74 23.04
C THR A 273 -4.09 -22.39 23.42
N PHE A 274 -5.39 -22.38 23.62
CA PHE A 274 -6.13 -21.24 24.14
C PHE A 274 -6.91 -21.66 25.39
N ALA A 275 -6.89 -20.83 26.42
CA ALA A 275 -7.74 -20.96 27.60
C ALA A 275 -8.27 -19.58 28.01
N SER A 276 -9.37 -19.53 28.75
CA SER A 276 -9.91 -18.28 29.28
C SER A 276 -10.31 -18.48 30.74
N VAL A 277 -9.64 -17.75 31.63
CA VAL A 277 -9.83 -17.85 33.08
C VAL A 277 -10.19 -16.49 33.67
N GLU A 278 -10.49 -16.46 34.98
CA GLU A 278 -10.81 -15.20 35.70
C GLU A 278 -11.94 -14.43 34.99
N ARG A 279 -12.94 -15.18 34.55
CA ARG A 279 -14.06 -14.66 33.77
C ARG A 279 -15.11 -14.09 34.70
N GLU A 280 -15.61 -12.91 34.38
CA GLU A 280 -16.62 -12.21 35.18
C GLU A 280 -17.57 -11.42 34.28
N ILE A 281 -18.84 -11.28 34.68
CA ILE A 281 -19.78 -10.28 34.15
C ILE A 281 -20.46 -9.58 35.34
N ASP A 282 -20.35 -8.25 35.43
CA ASP A 282 -20.95 -7.42 36.49
C ASP A 282 -20.75 -7.96 37.92
N GLY A 283 -19.55 -8.46 38.25
CA GLY A 283 -19.23 -9.05 39.55
C GLY A 283 -19.59 -10.54 39.71
N GLU A 284 -20.29 -11.15 38.75
CA GLU A 284 -20.60 -12.57 38.76
C GLU A 284 -19.48 -13.37 38.09
N ILE A 285 -18.83 -14.25 38.86
CA ILE A 285 -17.76 -15.12 38.38
C ILE A 285 -18.36 -16.19 37.46
N LEU A 286 -17.82 -16.27 36.26
CA LEU A 286 -18.13 -17.33 35.29
C LEU A 286 -17.14 -18.49 35.41
N PRO A 287 -17.54 -19.72 35.03
CA PRO A 287 -16.62 -20.84 34.93
C PRO A 287 -15.45 -20.55 33.98
N ASN A 288 -14.27 -21.02 34.36
CA ASN A 288 -13.12 -21.02 33.46
C ASN A 288 -13.41 -21.92 32.25
N MET A 289 -12.88 -21.51 31.10
CA MET A 289 -12.80 -22.36 29.92
C MET A 289 -11.48 -23.12 29.95
N ASP A 290 -11.57 -24.45 29.95
CA ASP A 290 -10.41 -25.33 29.88
C ASP A 290 -9.60 -25.09 28.60
N SER A 291 -8.34 -25.52 28.63
CA SER A 291 -7.43 -25.34 27.51
C SER A 291 -7.87 -26.17 26.30
N VAL A 292 -8.16 -25.48 25.19
CA VAL A 292 -8.44 -26.09 23.87
C VAL A 292 -7.20 -26.00 22.98
N THR A 293 -7.10 -26.90 21.99
CA THR A 293 -6.01 -26.88 21.01
C THR A 293 -6.51 -26.28 19.71
N VAL A 294 -5.85 -25.23 19.25
CA VAL A 294 -6.15 -24.58 17.97
C VAL A 294 -5.11 -25.03 16.93
N GLU A 295 -5.60 -25.51 15.79
CA GLU A 295 -4.77 -26.07 14.72
C GLU A 295 -4.72 -25.16 13.50
N LYS A 296 -3.54 -25.10 12.85
CA LYS A 296 -3.34 -24.33 11.63
C LYS A 296 -3.92 -25.06 10.44
N ILE A 297 -4.62 -24.32 9.57
CA ILE A 297 -5.14 -24.84 8.31
C ILE A 297 -4.35 -24.24 7.13
N ASP A 298 -4.13 -25.07 6.10
CA ASP A 298 -3.41 -24.69 4.88
C ASP A 298 -4.23 -23.76 3.97
#